data_AF-A0A2D4G2K8-F1
#
_entry.id   AF-A0A2D4G2K8-F1
#
_cell.length_a   1.000
_cell.length_b   1.000
_cell.length_c   1.000
_cell.angle_alpha   90.00
_cell.angle_beta   90.00
_cell.angle_gamma   90.00
#
_symmetry.space_group_name_H-M   'P 1'
#
loop_
_entity.id
_entity.type
_entity.pdbx_description
1 polymer ?
#
loop_
_entity_poly.entity_id
_entity_poly.type
_entity_poly.pdbx_seq_one_letter_code
_entity_poly.pdbx_strand_id
1 'polypeptide(L)'
;AGSWFLSAERAGLPLPKTRPAMAKRRNGGCRRFCTSCLLGLFGCHWTPKKGLKTSKCDYAWFFLLFCIGLLALAWLYVALVTLNDFHNFNEFIFQKTEWWLDWSVVMLCVTAMLVTYSSLLMVLALCLQLCHQPLKLHWLHKGLLILTLLIAVAAFVGLKLQWSEEWESAHIALQATGPFLHIGAVAGLTMLAWPVATCFYRLSHAALRSVILVLYLGAMLALYLAPLGIDSPCFLEQSQLPPKPALFGHRGAPMLAPENTMMSFQKALNCGLSVLETDVRVSADGIPFLLHDETLLRTTNVQEVFPTHGHAKATAFNWTQLQQLDAGSWFLQKHPFPTAWSLSEEGMAQARRQHLPSLKELLVEAKR
;
A
#
# COMPACT_ATOMS: atom_id res chain seq x y z
N ALA A 1 -5.50 -18.67 -65.99
CA ALA A 1 -5.08 -17.54 -66.85
C ALA A 1 -4.30 -16.58 -65.94
N GLY A 2 -2.98 -16.54 -65.93
CA GLY A 2 -2.07 -16.21 -67.06
C GLY A 2 -1.53 -14.79 -66.82
N SER A 3 -0.46 -14.68 -66.02
CA SER A 3 0.86 -14.18 -66.44
C SER A 3 0.89 -12.78 -67.06
N TRP A 4 1.39 -11.79 -66.32
CA TRP A 4 2.00 -10.58 -66.89
C TRP A 4 3.23 -10.19 -66.05
N PHE A 5 4.23 -11.06 -66.08
CA PHE A 5 5.63 -10.68 -65.96
C PHE A 5 6.21 -10.68 -67.38
N LEU A 6 7.10 -9.73 -67.67
CA LEU A 6 7.89 -9.58 -68.90
C LEU A 6 7.18 -8.87 -70.07
N SER A 7 7.50 -7.59 -70.27
CA SER A 7 8.14 -7.13 -71.51
C SER A 7 8.33 -5.61 -71.48
N ALA A 8 9.53 -5.14 -71.14
CA ALA A 8 9.98 -3.79 -71.46
C ALA A 8 11.52 -3.74 -71.45
N GLU A 9 12.14 -4.65 -72.18
CA GLU A 9 13.57 -4.59 -72.52
C GLU A 9 13.70 -4.43 -74.03
N ARG A 10 13.47 -3.21 -74.52
CA ARG A 10 13.93 -2.72 -75.83
C ARG A 10 13.56 -1.24 -76.03
N ALA A 11 14.45 -0.35 -75.56
CA ALA A 11 14.67 0.97 -76.16
C ALA A 11 15.95 1.55 -75.56
N GLY A 12 17.05 1.43 -76.31
CA GLY A 12 18.34 2.03 -75.95
C GLY A 12 18.30 3.55 -76.10
N LEU A 13 18.13 4.27 -74.99
CA LEU A 13 18.35 5.71 -74.89
C LEU A 13 19.07 6.02 -73.54
N PRO A 14 20.11 6.87 -73.52
CA PRO A 14 20.92 7.09 -72.34
C PRO A 14 20.21 8.03 -71.35
N LEU A 15 19.98 7.56 -70.12
CA LEU A 15 19.50 8.40 -69.02
C LEU A 15 20.68 8.94 -68.20
N PRO A 16 20.65 10.22 -67.78
CA PRO A 16 21.77 10.90 -67.16
C PRO A 16 22.06 10.35 -65.75
N LYS A 17 23.35 10.21 -65.43
CA LYS A 17 23.83 9.92 -64.07
C LYS A 17 23.52 11.10 -63.15
N THR A 18 22.37 11.07 -62.49
CA THR A 18 22.12 11.89 -61.29
C THR A 18 22.19 11.00 -60.06
N ARG A 19 23.27 11.14 -59.29
CA ARG A 19 23.35 10.59 -57.92
C ARG A 19 22.30 11.32 -57.07
N PRO A 20 21.38 10.65 -56.36
CA PRO A 20 20.67 11.31 -55.29
C PRO A 20 21.58 11.35 -54.06
N ALA A 21 22.34 12.43 -53.94
CA ALA A 21 22.86 12.86 -52.66
C ALA A 21 21.68 13.43 -51.85
N MET A 22 20.92 12.58 -51.17
CA MET A 22 19.92 13.04 -50.20
C MET A 22 20.04 12.29 -48.87
N ALA A 23 20.12 13.12 -47.82
CA ALA A 23 19.76 12.85 -46.43
C ALA A 23 20.64 11.87 -45.62
N LYS A 24 21.91 12.23 -45.40
CA LYS A 24 22.69 11.73 -44.25
C LYS A 24 23.20 12.86 -43.36
N ARG A 25 22.34 13.81 -42.97
CA ARG A 25 22.70 14.89 -42.03
C ARG A 25 21.45 15.52 -41.39
N ARG A 26 20.90 14.88 -40.34
CA ARG A 26 20.15 15.60 -39.27
C ARG A 26 19.83 14.79 -38.00
N ASN A 27 19.87 13.45 -38.02
CA ASN A 27 19.61 12.62 -36.82
C ASN A 27 20.83 12.37 -35.89
N GLY A 28 22.00 12.92 -36.19
CA GLY A 28 23.23 12.66 -35.42
C GLY A 28 23.34 13.43 -34.10
N GLY A 29 22.72 14.62 -34.01
CA GLY A 29 22.84 15.52 -32.85
C GLY A 29 21.99 15.10 -31.65
N CYS A 30 20.69 14.91 -31.86
CA CYS A 30 19.74 14.51 -30.82
C CYS A 30 20.10 13.15 -30.19
N ARG A 31 20.48 12.17 -31.03
CA ARG A 31 20.91 10.84 -30.57
C ARG A 31 22.20 10.91 -29.76
N ARG A 32 23.17 11.76 -30.14
CA ARG A 32 24.42 11.97 -29.37
C ARG A 32 24.16 12.61 -28.02
N PHE A 33 23.33 13.66 -27.99
CA PHE A 33 23.01 14.38 -26.75
C PHE A 33 22.30 13.48 -25.74
N CYS A 34 21.27 12.75 -26.18
CA CYS A 34 20.54 11.79 -25.34
C CYS A 34 21.48 10.70 -24.81
N THR A 35 22.35 10.15 -25.66
CA THR A 35 23.32 9.12 -25.26
C THR A 35 24.35 9.63 -24.24
N SER A 36 24.87 10.84 -24.42
CA SER A 36 25.77 11.50 -23.46
C SER A 36 25.11 11.75 -22.11
N CYS A 37 23.84 12.17 -22.11
CA CYS A 37 23.08 12.38 -20.89
C CYS A 37 22.87 11.07 -20.12
N LEU A 38 22.46 9.99 -20.80
CA LEU A 38 22.27 8.67 -20.19
C LEU A 38 23.57 8.12 -19.58
N LEU A 39 24.70 8.23 -20.30
CA LEU A 39 26.03 7.82 -19.82
C LEU A 39 26.53 8.70 -18.65
N GLY A 40 26.20 9.99 -18.67
CA GLY A 40 26.48 10.94 -17.59
C GLY A 40 25.74 10.57 -16.30
N LEU A 41 24.42 10.34 -16.39
CA LEU A 41 23.58 10.03 -15.23
C LEU A 41 23.86 8.65 -14.61
N PHE A 42 24.19 7.64 -15.42
CA PHE A 42 24.41 6.27 -14.93
C PHE A 42 25.87 6.00 -14.48
N GLY A 43 26.82 6.66 -15.14
CA GLY A 43 28.25 6.36 -15.02
C GLY A 43 29.16 7.55 -14.82
N CYS A 44 28.63 8.78 -14.73
CA CYS A 44 29.39 10.04 -14.75
C CYS A 44 30.25 10.25 -16.00
N HIS A 45 29.88 9.63 -17.12
CA HIS A 45 30.58 9.76 -18.41
C HIS A 45 29.82 10.69 -19.36
N TRP A 46 30.05 12.00 -19.26
CA TRP A 46 29.38 13.01 -20.09
C TRP A 46 29.87 13.05 -21.56
N THR A 47 31.03 12.45 -21.82
CA THR A 47 31.59 12.28 -23.17
C THR A 47 31.69 10.80 -23.53
N PRO A 48 31.17 10.38 -24.70
CA PRO A 48 31.27 8.99 -25.15
C PRO A 48 32.73 8.66 -25.49
N LYS A 49 33.43 8.02 -24.55
CA LYS A 49 34.78 7.48 -24.77
C LYS A 49 34.70 6.28 -25.70
N LYS A 50 35.43 6.31 -26.82
CA LYS A 50 35.54 5.19 -27.76
C LYS A 50 36.18 3.99 -27.04
N GLY A 51 35.56 2.81 -27.13
CA GLY A 51 36.14 1.55 -26.67
C GLY A 51 35.73 1.06 -25.28
N LEU A 52 34.84 1.75 -24.54
CA LEU A 52 34.30 1.16 -23.32
C LEU A 52 33.39 -0.03 -23.66
N LYS A 53 33.75 -1.19 -23.10
CA LYS A 53 32.94 -2.40 -23.12
C LYS A 53 32.42 -2.70 -21.73
N THR A 54 31.21 -3.25 -21.66
CA THR A 54 30.64 -3.81 -20.43
C THR A 54 31.45 -5.04 -20.01
N SER A 55 31.91 -5.07 -18.77
CA SER A 55 32.61 -6.21 -18.18
C SER A 55 31.64 -7.19 -17.52
N LYS A 56 32.11 -8.41 -17.19
CA LYS A 56 31.31 -9.38 -16.40
C LYS A 56 30.87 -8.81 -15.05
N CYS A 57 31.74 -8.03 -14.40
CA CYS A 57 31.43 -7.35 -13.13
C CYS A 57 30.29 -6.33 -13.29
N ASP A 58 30.24 -5.62 -14.42
CA ASP A 58 29.17 -4.66 -14.67
C ASP A 58 27.80 -5.33 -14.83
N TYR A 59 27.74 -6.51 -15.48
CA TYR A 59 26.52 -7.31 -15.54
C TYR A 59 26.08 -7.83 -14.17
N ALA A 60 27.03 -8.22 -13.31
CA ALA A 60 26.74 -8.61 -11.93
C ALA A 60 26.13 -7.44 -11.12
N TRP A 61 26.68 -6.22 -11.29
CA TRP A 61 26.11 -5.02 -10.66
C TRP A 61 24.72 -4.67 -11.17
N PHE A 62 24.44 -4.85 -12.46
CA PHE A 62 23.11 -4.66 -13.01
C PHE A 62 22.10 -5.68 -12.43
N PHE A 63 22.50 -6.95 -12.31
CA PHE A 63 21.68 -7.97 -11.67
C PHE A 63 21.44 -7.64 -10.18
N LEU A 64 22.47 -7.18 -9.47
CA LEU A 64 22.34 -6.77 -8.08
C LEU A 64 21.38 -5.57 -7.92
N LEU A 65 21.48 -4.57 -8.80
CA LEU A 65 20.54 -3.44 -8.86
C LEU A 65 19.09 -3.93 -9.00
N PHE A 66 18.85 -4.93 -9.85
CA PHE A 66 17.52 -5.53 -10.00
C PHE A 66 17.03 -6.20 -8.73
N CYS A 67 17.84 -7.06 -8.11
CA CYS A 67 17.47 -7.74 -6.86
C CYS A 67 17.23 -6.75 -5.71
N ILE A 68 18.09 -5.72 -5.57
CA ILE A 68 17.95 -4.69 -4.54
C ILE A 68 16.70 -3.85 -4.79
N GLY A 69 16.42 -3.48 -6.04
CA GLY A 69 15.21 -2.75 -6.41
C GLY A 69 13.95 -3.53 -6.07
N LEU A 70 13.91 -4.84 -6.34
CA LEU A 70 12.79 -5.72 -5.97
C LEU A 70 12.63 -5.83 -4.45
N LEU A 71 13.73 -6.02 -3.71
CA LEU A 71 13.70 -6.10 -2.25
C LEU A 71 13.20 -4.80 -1.63
N ALA A 72 13.67 -3.65 -2.11
CA ALA A 72 13.23 -2.34 -1.65
C ALA A 72 11.76 -2.08 -1.99
N LEU A 73 11.29 -2.51 -3.17
CA LEU A 73 9.89 -2.42 -3.57
C LEU A 73 9.01 -3.31 -2.68
N ALA A 74 9.45 -4.53 -2.37
CA ALA A 74 8.76 -5.42 -1.44
C ALA A 74 8.70 -4.81 -0.04
N TRP A 75 9.79 -4.20 0.44
CA TRP A 75 9.79 -3.47 1.71
C TRP A 75 8.83 -2.28 1.70
N LEU A 76 8.82 -1.46 0.64
CA LEU A 76 7.88 -0.34 0.52
C LEU A 76 6.43 -0.82 0.57
N TYR A 77 6.11 -1.92 -0.12
CA TYR A 77 4.79 -2.53 -0.07
C TYR A 77 4.41 -2.94 1.36
N VAL A 78 5.29 -3.66 2.05
CA VAL A 78 5.04 -4.08 3.45
C VAL A 78 4.86 -2.86 4.35
N ALA A 79 5.75 -1.86 4.24
CA ALA A 79 5.67 -0.62 5.02
C ALA A 79 4.37 0.14 4.78
N LEU A 80 3.85 0.17 3.55
CA LEU A 80 2.55 0.77 3.23
C LEU A 80 1.39 -0.01 3.82
N VAL A 81 1.42 -1.34 3.79
CA VAL A 81 0.35 -2.16 4.37
C VAL A 81 0.29 -2.01 5.89
N THR A 82 1.45 -1.91 6.54
CA THR A 82 1.55 -1.73 8.00
C THR A 82 1.36 -0.28 8.45
N LEU A 83 0.80 0.59 7.59
CA LEU A 83 0.60 2.03 7.89
C LEU A 83 -0.25 2.27 9.15
N ASN A 84 -1.20 1.38 9.44
CA ASN A 84 -2.10 1.53 10.59
C ASN A 84 -1.36 1.40 11.94
N ASP A 85 -0.22 0.72 12.00
CA ASP A 85 0.55 0.46 13.22
C ASP A 85 1.75 1.40 13.41
N PHE A 86 1.85 2.44 12.58
CA PHE A 86 2.93 3.42 12.65
C PHE A 86 2.98 4.22 13.95
N HIS A 87 1.88 4.28 14.70
CA HIS A 87 1.87 4.89 16.03
C HIS A 87 2.75 4.08 17.01
N ASN A 88 2.63 2.76 17.01
CA ASN A 88 3.44 1.86 17.83
C ASN A 88 4.92 1.98 17.48
N PHE A 89 5.24 2.11 16.18
CA PHE A 89 6.62 2.36 15.73
C PHE A 89 7.16 3.70 16.23
N ASN A 90 6.39 4.78 16.10
CA ASN A 90 6.81 6.12 16.56
C ASN A 90 7.03 6.13 18.07
N GLU A 91 6.12 5.54 18.84
CA GLU A 91 6.24 5.42 20.29
C GLU A 91 7.46 4.60 20.70
N PHE A 92 7.72 3.47 20.03
CA PHE A 92 8.91 2.66 20.29
C PHE A 92 10.22 3.45 20.08
N ILE A 93 10.32 4.23 19.00
CA ILE A 93 11.50 5.07 18.76
C ILE A 93 11.58 6.20 19.78
N PHE A 94 10.45 6.81 20.13
CA PHE A 94 10.39 7.84 21.17
C PHE A 94 10.86 7.31 22.53
N GLN A 95 10.39 6.14 22.97
CA GLN A 95 10.82 5.54 24.24
C GLN A 95 12.32 5.25 24.30
N LYS A 96 12.99 5.08 23.15
CA LYS A 96 14.44 4.86 23.07
C LYS A 96 15.27 6.13 22.91
N THR A 97 14.73 7.12 22.20
CA THR A 97 15.48 8.34 21.82
C THR A 97 15.08 9.56 22.63
N GLU A 98 13.96 9.49 23.36
CA GLU A 98 13.27 10.61 24.04
C GLU A 98 12.93 11.79 23.10
N TRP A 99 12.97 11.56 21.77
CA TRP A 99 12.70 12.58 20.77
C TRP A 99 11.46 12.21 19.94
N TRP A 100 10.39 12.99 20.14
CA TRP A 100 9.14 12.79 19.41
C TRP A 100 9.21 13.39 18.01
N LEU A 101 9.09 12.51 17.02
CA LEU A 101 8.98 12.81 15.60
C LEU A 101 8.09 11.73 14.97
N ASP A 102 7.42 12.04 13.87
CA ASP A 102 6.74 11.04 13.05
C ASP A 102 7.76 10.18 12.27
N TRP A 103 8.52 9.37 13.01
CA TRP A 103 9.60 8.53 12.52
C TRP A 103 9.16 7.59 11.39
N SER A 104 7.91 7.16 11.42
CA SER A 104 7.28 6.34 10.41
C SER A 104 7.18 7.05 9.05
N VAL A 105 6.84 8.34 9.05
CA VAL A 105 6.82 9.19 7.84
C VAL A 105 8.24 9.36 7.30
N VAL A 106 9.22 9.59 8.18
CA VAL A 106 10.63 9.68 7.78
C VAL A 106 11.09 8.37 7.12
N MET A 107 10.80 7.22 7.75
CA MET A 107 11.13 5.90 7.22
C MET A 107 10.47 5.65 5.86
N LEU A 108 9.19 5.99 5.71
CA LEU A 108 8.44 5.83 4.46
C LEU A 108 9.00 6.73 3.36
N CYS A 109 9.29 8.00 3.66
CA CYS A 109 9.91 8.94 2.72
C CYS A 109 11.28 8.45 2.25
N VAL A 110 12.15 8.01 3.18
CA VAL A 110 13.46 7.45 2.85
C VAL A 110 13.31 6.21 1.97
N THR A 111 12.42 5.29 2.35
CA THR A 111 12.16 4.08 1.58
C THR A 111 11.68 4.40 0.16
N ALA A 112 10.68 5.28 0.02
CA ALA A 112 10.13 5.70 -1.26
C ALA A 112 11.19 6.38 -2.14
N MET A 113 12.06 7.22 -1.56
CA MET A 113 13.19 7.81 -2.28
C MET A 113 14.17 6.75 -2.80
N LEU A 114 14.53 5.77 -1.98
CA LEU A 114 15.46 4.70 -2.37
C LEU A 114 14.88 3.78 -3.47
N VAL A 115 13.58 3.46 -3.38
CA VAL A 115 12.86 2.69 -4.42
C VAL A 115 12.80 3.49 -5.72
N THR A 116 12.44 4.77 -5.64
CA THR A 116 12.38 5.66 -6.82
C THR A 116 13.74 5.77 -7.48
N TYR A 117 14.79 5.98 -6.68
CA TYR A 117 16.17 6.04 -7.16
C TYR A 117 16.60 4.75 -7.86
N SER A 118 16.34 3.59 -7.24
CA SER A 118 16.68 2.27 -7.82
C SER A 118 15.91 2.02 -9.12
N SER A 119 14.64 2.42 -9.18
CA SER A 119 13.79 2.33 -10.37
C SER A 119 14.31 3.23 -11.50
N LEU A 120 14.71 4.46 -11.19
CA LEU A 120 15.32 5.38 -12.15
C LEU A 120 16.63 4.81 -12.72
N LEU A 121 17.49 4.24 -11.86
CA LEU A 121 18.71 3.56 -12.32
C LEU A 121 18.39 2.36 -13.22
N MET A 122 17.34 1.59 -12.92
CA MET A 122 16.87 0.49 -13.75
C MET A 122 16.44 0.98 -15.13
N VAL A 123 15.61 2.02 -15.18
CA VAL A 123 15.15 2.63 -16.43
C VAL A 123 16.33 3.17 -17.24
N LEU A 124 17.28 3.86 -16.59
CA LEU A 124 18.51 4.34 -17.24
C LEU A 124 19.32 3.19 -17.83
N ALA A 125 19.49 2.08 -17.09
CA ALA A 125 20.19 0.90 -17.58
C ALA A 125 19.48 0.27 -18.79
N LEU A 126 18.16 0.13 -18.75
CA LEU A 126 17.35 -0.35 -19.88
C LEU A 126 17.51 0.57 -21.11
N CYS A 127 17.42 1.89 -20.92
CA CYS A 127 17.64 2.86 -21.98
C CYS A 127 19.05 2.79 -22.59
N LEU A 128 20.09 2.60 -21.76
CA LEU A 128 21.46 2.40 -22.23
C LEU A 128 21.59 1.12 -23.05
N GLN A 129 20.95 0.03 -22.63
CA GLN A 129 20.96 -1.24 -23.34
C GLN A 129 20.24 -1.13 -24.70
N LEU A 130 19.09 -0.44 -24.74
CA LEU A 130 18.36 -0.11 -25.97
C LEU A 130 19.18 0.78 -26.92
N CYS A 131 19.96 1.72 -26.39
CA CYS A 131 20.89 2.57 -27.14
C CYS A 131 22.23 1.89 -27.48
N HIS A 132 22.44 0.65 -27.06
CA HIS A 132 23.67 -0.14 -27.25
C HIS A 132 24.92 0.52 -26.65
N GLN A 133 24.77 1.06 -25.45
CA GLN A 133 25.83 1.70 -24.70
C GLN A 133 26.32 0.80 -23.55
N PRO A 134 27.56 1.00 -23.07
CA PRO A 134 28.10 0.21 -21.96
C PRO A 134 27.40 0.51 -20.64
N LEU A 135 27.15 -0.52 -19.83
CA LEU A 135 26.51 -0.43 -18.50
C LEU A 135 27.56 -0.17 -17.41
N LYS A 136 28.21 0.99 -17.43
CA LYS A 136 29.24 1.33 -16.43
C LYS A 136 28.63 2.10 -15.26
N LEU A 137 28.25 1.37 -14.22
CA LEU A 137 27.68 1.98 -13.01
C LEU A 137 28.77 2.69 -12.20
N HIS A 138 28.56 3.98 -11.90
CA HIS A 138 29.48 4.77 -11.09
C HIS A 138 29.60 4.24 -9.65
N TRP A 139 30.75 4.44 -9.00
CA TRP A 139 31.01 3.93 -7.63
C TRP A 139 30.05 4.52 -6.59
N LEU A 140 29.62 5.77 -6.77
CA LEU A 140 28.64 6.40 -5.89
C LEU A 140 27.30 5.65 -5.89
N HIS A 141 26.80 5.26 -7.06
CA HIS A 141 25.58 4.47 -7.18
C HIS A 141 25.74 3.09 -6.54
N LYS A 142 26.92 2.45 -6.69
CA LYS A 142 27.21 1.18 -6.01
C LYS A 142 27.13 1.32 -4.50
N GLY A 143 27.71 2.40 -3.95
CA GLY A 143 27.60 2.72 -2.52
C GLY A 143 26.15 2.91 -2.08
N LEU A 144 25.36 3.69 -2.82
CA LEU A 144 23.95 3.93 -2.48
C LEU A 144 23.08 2.67 -2.59
N LEU A 145 23.40 1.76 -3.52
CA LEU A 145 22.72 0.46 -3.62
C LEU A 145 23.03 -0.44 -2.44
N ILE A 146 24.30 -0.51 -1.99
CA ILE A 146 24.66 -1.26 -0.78
C ILE A 146 23.92 -0.67 0.43
N LEU A 147 23.88 0.66 0.56
CA LEU A 147 23.13 1.32 1.63
C LEU A 147 21.64 0.96 1.58
N THR A 148 21.04 0.96 0.39
CA THR A 148 19.64 0.57 0.18
C THR A 148 19.38 -0.87 0.63
N LEU A 149 20.28 -1.79 0.27
CA LEU A 149 20.21 -3.19 0.70
C LEU A 149 20.28 -3.33 2.22
N LEU A 150 21.22 -2.63 2.86
CA LEU A 150 21.38 -2.67 4.32
C LEU A 150 20.13 -2.14 5.03
N ILE A 151 19.56 -1.02 4.56
CA ILE A 151 18.34 -0.45 5.12
C ILE A 151 17.17 -1.43 4.96
N ALA A 152 16.95 -1.97 3.76
CA ALA A 152 15.84 -2.90 3.51
C ALA A 152 15.96 -4.19 4.37
N VAL A 153 17.16 -4.77 4.46
CA VAL A 153 17.41 -5.96 5.30
C VAL A 153 17.19 -5.64 6.77
N ALA A 154 17.74 -4.53 7.27
CA ALA A 154 17.54 -4.11 8.66
C ALA A 154 16.06 -3.90 8.97
N ALA A 155 15.29 -3.36 8.03
CA ALA A 155 13.87 -3.11 8.21
C ALA A 155 13.05 -4.41 8.25
N PHE A 156 13.33 -5.38 7.36
CA PHE A 156 12.71 -6.72 7.42
C PHE A 156 13.06 -7.47 8.72
N VAL A 157 14.32 -7.40 9.16
CA VAL A 157 14.76 -8.00 10.42
C VAL A 157 14.07 -7.32 11.60
N GLY A 158 14.00 -5.99 11.61
CA GLY A 158 13.31 -5.21 12.64
C GLY A 158 11.83 -5.58 12.75
N LEU A 159 11.13 -5.66 11.62
CA LEU A 159 9.74 -6.10 11.56
C LEU A 159 9.60 -7.52 12.13
N LYS A 160 10.47 -8.44 11.73
CA LYS A 160 10.40 -9.83 12.21
C LYS A 160 10.65 -9.97 13.72
N LEU A 161 11.57 -9.18 14.28
CA LEU A 161 11.94 -9.27 15.69
C LEU A 161 10.96 -8.55 16.62
N GLN A 162 10.46 -7.39 16.21
CA GLN A 162 9.68 -6.50 17.10
C GLN A 162 8.18 -6.54 16.83
N TRP A 163 7.76 -6.79 15.58
CA TRP A 163 6.35 -6.72 15.15
C TRP A 163 6.02 -7.93 14.26
N SER A 164 6.24 -9.13 14.79
CA SER A 164 6.07 -10.36 14.01
C SER A 164 4.62 -10.62 13.58
N GLU A 165 3.65 -10.03 14.28
CA GLU A 165 2.22 -10.12 13.98
C GLU A 165 1.83 -9.39 12.69
N GLU A 166 2.57 -8.35 12.29
CA GLU A 166 2.32 -7.59 11.05
C GLU A 166 2.50 -8.41 9.77
N TRP A 167 3.15 -9.56 9.85
CA TRP A 167 3.27 -10.48 8.72
C TRP A 167 1.91 -11.06 8.32
N GLU A 168 0.97 -11.21 9.25
CA GLU A 168 -0.42 -11.59 8.96
C GLU A 168 -1.11 -10.48 8.13
N SER A 169 -0.97 -9.22 8.54
CA SER A 169 -1.48 -8.05 7.81
C SER A 169 -0.90 -7.99 6.38
N ALA A 170 0.41 -8.18 6.24
CA ALA A 170 1.08 -8.21 4.95
C ALA A 170 0.57 -9.35 4.05
N HIS A 171 0.34 -10.54 4.61
CA HIS A 171 -0.21 -11.69 3.90
C HIS A 171 -1.64 -11.44 3.40
N ILE A 172 -2.53 -10.97 4.28
CA ILE A 172 -3.92 -10.63 3.93
C ILE A 172 -3.94 -9.54 2.85
N ALA A 173 -3.06 -8.54 2.95
CA ALA A 173 -2.96 -7.51 1.93
C ALA A 173 -2.46 -8.06 0.59
N LEU A 174 -1.52 -9.01 0.57
CA LEU A 174 -1.05 -9.66 -0.67
C LEU A 174 -2.20 -10.42 -1.35
N GLN A 175 -3.05 -11.07 -0.58
CA GLN A 175 -4.26 -11.73 -1.08
C GLN A 175 -5.25 -10.72 -1.67
N ALA A 176 -5.50 -9.61 -0.95
CA ALA A 176 -6.41 -8.56 -1.39
C ALA A 176 -5.89 -7.81 -2.64
N THR A 177 -4.58 -7.52 -2.70
CA THR A 177 -3.96 -6.76 -3.80
C THR A 177 -3.42 -7.64 -4.93
N GLY A 178 -3.38 -8.96 -4.74
CA GLY A 178 -2.85 -9.95 -5.67
C GLY A 178 -3.32 -9.77 -7.11
N PRO A 179 -4.63 -9.59 -7.40
CA PRO A 179 -5.11 -9.38 -8.77
C PRO A 179 -4.51 -8.14 -9.43
N PHE A 180 -4.32 -7.04 -8.69
CA PHE A 180 -3.73 -5.81 -9.21
C PHE A 180 -2.22 -5.94 -9.42
N LEU A 181 -1.53 -6.60 -8.50
CA LEU A 181 -0.10 -6.93 -8.63
C LEU A 181 0.13 -7.83 -9.84
N HIS A 182 -0.76 -8.79 -10.09
CA HIS A 182 -0.73 -9.67 -11.26
C HIS A 182 -0.88 -8.90 -12.57
N ILE A 183 -1.88 -8.02 -12.69
CA ILE A 183 -2.06 -7.16 -13.86
C ILE A 183 -0.81 -6.33 -14.12
N GLY A 184 -0.24 -5.72 -13.06
CA GLY A 184 1.00 -4.96 -13.15
C GLY A 184 2.19 -5.82 -13.63
N ALA A 185 2.33 -7.04 -13.11
CA ALA A 185 3.38 -7.97 -13.52
C ALA A 185 3.25 -8.41 -14.98
N VAL A 186 2.02 -8.70 -15.45
CA VAL A 186 1.74 -9.04 -16.86
C VAL A 186 2.09 -7.86 -17.77
N ALA A 187 1.69 -6.64 -17.41
CA ALA A 187 2.06 -5.43 -18.16
C ALA A 187 3.58 -5.25 -18.22
N GLY A 188 4.26 -5.41 -17.09
CA GLY A 188 5.72 -5.33 -17.01
C GLY A 188 6.42 -6.37 -17.88
N LEU A 189 6.00 -7.64 -17.81
CA LEU A 189 6.60 -8.71 -18.61
C LEU A 189 6.33 -8.56 -20.12
N THR A 190 5.19 -7.97 -20.47
CA THR A 190 4.84 -7.60 -21.85
C THR A 190 5.76 -6.50 -22.36
N MET A 191 6.00 -5.45 -21.57
CA MET A 191 6.94 -4.38 -21.93
C MET A 191 8.38 -4.88 -22.09
N LEU A 192 8.77 -5.90 -21.31
CA LEU A 192 10.10 -6.53 -21.39
C LEU A 192 10.27 -7.47 -22.58
N ALA A 193 9.20 -7.85 -23.29
CA ALA A 193 9.25 -8.78 -24.42
C ALA A 193 10.23 -8.33 -25.52
N TRP A 194 10.17 -7.05 -25.92
CA TRP A 194 11.01 -6.51 -26.98
C TRP A 194 12.51 -6.41 -26.59
N PRO A 195 12.87 -5.88 -25.41
CA PRO A 195 14.24 -5.94 -24.90
C PRO A 195 14.80 -7.37 -24.84
N VAL A 196 14.00 -8.32 -24.34
CA VAL A 196 14.40 -9.74 -24.22
C VAL A 196 14.63 -10.35 -25.61
N ALA A 197 13.71 -10.15 -26.56
CA ALA A 197 13.86 -10.61 -27.94
C ALA A 197 15.13 -10.02 -28.59
N THR A 198 15.39 -8.72 -28.38
CA THR A 198 16.60 -8.06 -28.89
C THR A 198 17.87 -8.69 -28.31
N CYS A 199 17.87 -9.03 -27.02
CA CYS A 199 18.99 -9.72 -26.38
C CYS A 199 19.19 -11.12 -26.96
N PHE A 200 18.10 -11.87 -27.12
CA PHE A 200 18.09 -13.22 -27.68
C PHE A 200 18.72 -13.28 -29.09
N TYR A 201 18.33 -12.38 -29.99
CA TYR A 201 18.88 -12.36 -31.35
C TYR A 201 20.36 -11.91 -31.42
N ARG A 202 20.86 -11.17 -30.42
CA ARG A 202 22.24 -10.66 -30.39
C ARG A 202 23.25 -11.61 -29.79
N LEU A 203 22.82 -12.40 -28.83
CA LEU A 203 23.69 -13.37 -28.18
C LEU A 203 24.22 -14.35 -29.21
N SER A 204 25.53 -14.60 -29.26
CA SER A 204 26.11 -15.61 -30.16
C SER A 204 26.04 -17.03 -29.59
N HIS A 205 26.03 -17.14 -28.25
CA HIS A 205 26.06 -18.42 -27.55
C HIS A 205 24.67 -19.05 -27.43
N ALA A 206 24.48 -20.23 -28.04
CA ALA A 206 23.21 -20.97 -28.04
C ALA A 206 22.72 -21.34 -26.63
N ALA A 207 23.62 -21.69 -25.72
CA ALA A 207 23.27 -22.00 -24.33
C ALA A 207 22.62 -20.78 -23.62
N LEU A 208 23.21 -19.59 -23.79
CA LEU A 208 22.71 -18.38 -23.14
C LEU A 208 21.39 -17.90 -23.76
N ARG A 209 21.21 -18.08 -25.08
CA ARG A 209 19.91 -17.87 -25.75
C ARG A 209 18.83 -18.76 -25.15
N SER A 210 19.14 -20.05 -24.98
CA SER A 210 18.22 -21.04 -24.43
C SER A 210 17.83 -20.68 -22.99
N VAL A 211 18.80 -20.28 -22.16
CA VAL A 211 18.55 -19.83 -20.78
C VAL A 211 17.59 -18.64 -20.76
N ILE A 212 17.84 -17.59 -21.56
CA ILE A 212 16.96 -16.40 -21.58
C ILE A 212 15.54 -16.76 -22.02
N LEU A 213 15.41 -17.62 -23.05
CA LEU A 213 14.11 -18.05 -23.54
C LEU A 213 13.36 -18.86 -22.48
N VAL A 214 14.02 -19.81 -21.81
CA VAL A 214 13.44 -20.62 -20.73
C VAL A 214 13.02 -19.74 -19.56
N LEU A 215 13.84 -18.77 -19.16
CA LEU A 215 13.48 -17.84 -18.07
C LEU A 215 12.27 -16.97 -18.43
N TYR A 216 12.21 -16.45 -19.66
CA TYR A 216 11.09 -15.63 -20.11
C TYR A 216 9.79 -16.44 -20.23
N LEU A 217 9.85 -17.63 -20.84
CA LEU A 217 8.70 -18.53 -20.96
C LEU A 217 8.25 -19.05 -19.60
N GLY A 218 9.19 -19.36 -18.71
CA GLY A 218 8.91 -19.76 -17.33
C GLY A 218 8.20 -18.66 -16.55
N ALA A 219 8.67 -17.41 -16.65
CA ALA A 219 8.00 -16.25 -16.04
C ALA A 219 6.60 -16.02 -16.64
N MET A 220 6.44 -16.15 -17.96
CA MET A 220 5.14 -16.06 -18.63
C MET A 220 4.17 -17.15 -18.14
N LEU A 221 4.64 -18.40 -18.05
CA LEU A 221 3.83 -19.51 -17.55
C LEU A 221 3.45 -19.31 -16.08
N ALA A 222 4.39 -18.88 -15.25
CA ALA A 222 4.13 -18.58 -13.85
C ALA A 222 3.07 -17.47 -13.70
N LEU A 223 3.17 -16.38 -14.47
CA LEU A 223 2.14 -15.34 -14.47
C LEU A 223 0.82 -15.85 -15.05
N TYR A 224 0.82 -16.70 -16.06
CA TYR A 224 -0.42 -17.28 -16.61
C TYR A 224 -1.15 -18.15 -15.58
N LEU A 225 -0.40 -18.90 -14.76
CA LEU A 225 -0.96 -19.76 -13.72
C LEU A 225 -1.21 -19.04 -12.39
N ALA A 226 -0.59 -17.87 -12.16
CA ALA A 226 -0.70 -17.13 -10.90
C ALA A 226 -2.15 -16.86 -10.44
N PRO A 227 -3.12 -16.53 -11.31
CA PRO A 227 -4.51 -16.34 -10.90
C PRO A 227 -5.14 -17.56 -10.20
N LEU A 228 -4.64 -18.77 -10.44
CA LEU A 228 -5.12 -19.99 -9.78
C LEU A 228 -4.71 -20.07 -8.30
N GLY A 229 -3.73 -19.27 -7.87
CA GLY A 229 -3.28 -19.22 -6.47
C GLY A 229 -3.58 -17.88 -5.78
N ILE A 230 -4.32 -16.98 -6.43
CA ILE A 230 -4.74 -15.71 -5.83
C ILE A 230 -6.12 -15.92 -5.22
N ASP A 231 -6.12 -16.28 -3.94
CA ASP A 231 -7.33 -16.26 -3.11
C ASP A 231 -7.46 -14.86 -2.52
N SER A 232 -8.60 -14.21 -2.73
CA SER A 232 -8.87 -12.88 -2.16
C SER A 232 -9.95 -13.00 -1.09
N PRO A 233 -9.67 -12.62 0.18
CA PRO A 233 -10.63 -12.70 1.28
C PRO A 233 -11.84 -11.79 1.08
N CYS A 234 -11.78 -10.85 0.12
CA CYS A 234 -12.84 -9.91 -0.18
C CYS A 234 -13.95 -10.53 -1.06
N PHE A 235 -13.70 -11.67 -1.71
CA PHE A 235 -14.67 -12.35 -2.55
C PHE A 235 -15.14 -13.63 -1.84
N LEU A 236 -16.14 -13.49 -0.98
CA LEU A 236 -16.93 -14.63 -0.55
C LEU A 236 -18.06 -14.86 -1.55
N GLU A 237 -18.33 -16.12 -1.88
CA GLU A 237 -19.56 -16.44 -2.59
C GLU A 237 -20.77 -16.07 -1.72
N GLN A 238 -21.83 -15.56 -2.34
CA GLN A 238 -23.05 -15.22 -1.60
C GLN A 238 -23.65 -16.42 -0.85
N SER A 239 -23.42 -17.64 -1.35
CA SER A 239 -23.78 -18.92 -0.73
C SER A 239 -23.07 -19.17 0.61
N GLN A 240 -21.90 -18.58 0.81
CA GLN A 240 -21.06 -18.75 2.00
C GLN A 240 -21.32 -17.67 3.06
N LEU A 241 -22.07 -16.62 2.72
CA LEU A 241 -22.41 -15.56 3.65
C LEU A 241 -23.60 -15.98 4.54
N PRO A 242 -23.57 -15.67 5.84
CA PRO A 242 -24.76 -15.78 6.67
C PRO A 242 -25.87 -14.87 6.12
N PRO A 243 -27.16 -15.16 6.39
CA PRO A 243 -28.25 -14.29 5.98
C PRO A 243 -28.00 -12.88 6.49
N LYS A 244 -28.11 -11.89 5.60
CA LYS A 244 -27.92 -10.48 5.97
C LYS A 244 -28.91 -10.11 7.08
N PRO A 245 -28.44 -9.58 8.22
CA PRO A 245 -29.34 -9.11 9.26
C PRO A 245 -30.29 -8.05 8.70
N ALA A 246 -31.59 -8.20 8.97
CA ALA A 246 -32.60 -7.25 8.50
C ALA A 246 -32.59 -5.95 9.31
N LEU A 247 -32.19 -6.02 10.58
CA LEU A 247 -32.22 -4.92 11.53
C LEU A 247 -30.95 -4.90 12.38
N PHE A 248 -30.41 -3.70 12.58
CA PHE A 248 -29.20 -3.43 13.35
C PHE A 248 -29.54 -2.43 14.46
N GLY A 249 -29.05 -2.72 15.66
CA GLY A 249 -29.26 -1.87 16.82
C GLY A 249 -28.22 -0.77 16.82
N HIS A 250 -28.44 0.28 16.02
CA HIS A 250 -27.55 1.43 15.93
C HIS A 250 -27.43 2.11 17.30
N ARG A 251 -26.27 1.97 17.96
CA ARG A 251 -26.01 2.38 19.35
C ARG A 251 -26.96 1.74 20.37
N GLY A 252 -27.38 0.52 20.07
CA GLY A 252 -28.45 -0.20 20.78
C GLY A 252 -29.83 0.16 20.23
N ALA A 253 -30.70 0.70 21.09
CA ALA A 253 -32.04 1.15 20.74
C ALA A 253 -32.22 2.61 21.16
N PRO A 254 -31.57 3.57 20.47
CA PRO A 254 -31.46 4.98 20.89
C PRO A 254 -32.81 5.69 20.92
N MET A 255 -33.82 5.20 20.20
CA MET A 255 -35.19 5.70 20.31
C MET A 255 -35.86 5.27 21.63
N LEU A 256 -35.47 4.14 22.22
CA LEU A 256 -36.13 3.56 23.39
C LEU A 256 -35.35 3.74 24.70
N ALA A 257 -34.08 4.13 24.63
CA ALA A 257 -33.15 4.27 25.75
C ALA A 257 -31.96 5.18 25.36
N PRO A 258 -31.19 5.71 26.33
CA PRO A 258 -30.03 6.56 26.03
C PRO A 258 -28.98 5.81 25.20
N GLU A 259 -28.54 6.38 24.07
CA GLU A 259 -27.61 5.72 23.13
C GLU A 259 -26.30 5.24 23.79
N ASN A 260 -25.70 4.16 23.29
CA ASN A 260 -24.43 3.59 23.77
C ASN A 260 -24.40 3.28 25.29
N THR A 261 -25.56 2.98 25.90
CA THR A 261 -25.67 2.49 27.28
C THR A 261 -26.10 1.04 27.34
N MET A 262 -25.81 0.34 28.44
CA MET A 262 -26.25 -1.06 28.62
C MET A 262 -27.78 -1.21 28.53
N MET A 263 -28.53 -0.23 29.05
CA MET A 263 -29.99 -0.18 28.88
C MET A 263 -30.40 -0.17 27.40
N SER A 264 -29.69 0.56 26.54
CA SER A 264 -29.98 0.64 25.11
C SER A 264 -29.72 -0.68 24.39
N PHE A 265 -28.58 -1.32 24.69
CA PHE A 265 -28.25 -2.62 24.12
C PHE A 265 -29.23 -3.71 24.58
N GLN A 266 -29.57 -3.74 25.87
CA GLN A 266 -30.57 -4.67 26.39
C GLN A 266 -31.94 -4.46 25.75
N LYS A 267 -32.36 -3.21 25.51
CA LYS A 267 -33.60 -2.94 24.79
C LYS A 267 -33.55 -3.42 23.34
N ALA A 268 -32.43 -3.25 22.65
CA ALA A 268 -32.26 -3.80 21.30
C ALA A 268 -32.37 -5.33 21.30
N LEU A 269 -31.70 -6.01 22.23
CA LEU A 269 -31.79 -7.47 22.38
C LEU A 269 -33.22 -7.93 22.69
N ASN A 270 -33.92 -7.24 23.59
CA ASN A 270 -35.32 -7.54 23.92
C ASN A 270 -36.28 -7.32 22.74
N CYS A 271 -35.90 -6.49 21.76
CA CYS A 271 -36.65 -6.31 20.51
C CYS A 271 -36.30 -7.39 19.46
N GLY A 272 -35.47 -8.38 19.80
CA GLY A 272 -35.09 -9.48 18.92
C GLY A 272 -33.99 -9.16 17.92
N LEU A 273 -33.21 -8.10 18.14
CA LEU A 273 -32.11 -7.73 17.25
C LEU A 273 -30.92 -8.68 17.45
N SER A 274 -30.38 -9.19 16.34
CA SER A 274 -29.20 -10.08 16.35
C SER A 274 -27.88 -9.34 16.17
N VAL A 275 -27.93 -8.06 15.82
CA VAL A 275 -26.73 -7.24 15.62
C VAL A 275 -26.87 -5.94 16.37
N LEU A 276 -25.85 -5.62 17.16
CA LEU A 276 -25.69 -4.36 17.87
C LEU A 276 -24.53 -3.60 17.22
N GLU A 277 -24.75 -2.31 16.99
CA GLU A 277 -23.71 -1.39 16.54
C GLU A 277 -23.38 -0.44 17.69
N THR A 278 -22.11 -0.02 17.76
CA THR A 278 -21.62 0.89 18.80
C THR A 278 -20.42 1.67 18.29
N ASP A 279 -20.12 2.77 18.98
CA ASP A 279 -18.97 3.62 18.74
C ASP A 279 -17.97 3.49 19.88
N VAL A 280 -16.69 3.24 19.56
CA VAL A 280 -15.65 3.05 20.57
C VAL A 280 -14.69 4.23 20.60
N ARG A 281 -14.38 4.69 21.82
CA ARG A 281 -13.29 5.62 22.14
C ARG A 281 -12.34 4.94 23.13
N VAL A 282 -11.15 5.51 23.31
CA VAL A 282 -10.14 5.02 24.26
C VAL A 282 -9.82 6.11 25.27
N SER A 283 -9.89 5.80 26.57
CA SER A 283 -9.58 6.73 27.64
C SER A 283 -8.08 7.06 27.69
N ALA A 284 -7.71 8.08 28.47
CA ALA A 284 -6.30 8.48 28.63
C ALA A 284 -5.41 7.38 29.22
N ASP A 285 -5.99 6.46 29.98
CA ASP A 285 -5.36 5.27 30.57
C ASP A 285 -5.59 3.98 29.76
N GLY A 286 -6.03 4.10 28.50
CA GLY A 286 -6.03 2.98 27.54
C GLY A 286 -7.25 2.05 27.62
N ILE A 287 -8.32 2.43 28.31
CA ILE A 287 -9.53 1.61 28.45
C ILE A 287 -10.54 1.96 27.34
N PRO A 288 -10.91 1.00 26.47
CA PRO A 288 -11.92 1.25 25.45
C PRO A 288 -13.33 1.34 26.04
N PHE A 289 -14.07 2.38 25.66
CA PHE A 289 -15.42 2.69 26.15
C PHE A 289 -16.35 3.18 25.05
N LEU A 290 -17.66 3.15 25.32
CA LEU A 290 -18.68 3.42 24.30
C LEU A 290 -19.09 4.89 24.30
N LEU A 291 -18.83 5.58 23.20
CA LEU A 291 -19.21 6.98 23.00
C LEU A 291 -19.10 7.35 21.52
N HIS A 292 -20.15 7.94 20.97
CA HIS A 292 -20.15 8.41 19.58
C HIS A 292 -19.29 9.66 19.38
N ASP A 293 -19.52 10.69 20.19
CA ASP A 293 -18.94 12.02 19.98
C ASP A 293 -17.46 12.09 20.38
N GLU A 294 -16.74 13.13 19.93
CA GLU A 294 -15.38 13.39 20.40
C GLU A 294 -15.33 13.93 21.83
N THR A 295 -16.44 14.50 22.32
CA THR A 295 -16.56 15.14 23.64
C THR A 295 -17.72 14.54 24.42
N LEU A 296 -17.74 14.76 25.73
CA LEU A 296 -18.73 14.19 26.65
C LEU A 296 -19.99 15.08 26.81
N LEU A 297 -20.03 16.23 26.13
CA LEU A 297 -21.00 17.31 26.37
C LEU A 297 -22.46 16.95 26.07
N ARG A 298 -22.69 16.17 25.01
CA ARG A 298 -24.06 15.94 24.52
C ARG A 298 -24.79 14.92 25.38
N THR A 299 -24.10 13.85 25.76
CA THR A 299 -24.69 12.63 26.31
C THR A 299 -24.26 12.34 27.75
N THR A 300 -23.62 13.30 28.43
CA THR A 300 -23.27 13.14 29.85
C THR A 300 -23.46 14.43 30.66
N ASN A 301 -23.28 14.35 31.99
CA ASN A 301 -23.22 15.49 32.89
C ASN A 301 -21.79 16.04 33.14
N VAL A 302 -20.86 15.87 32.18
CA VAL A 302 -19.46 16.29 32.34
C VAL A 302 -19.27 17.76 32.76
N GLN A 303 -20.17 18.67 32.34
CA GLN A 303 -20.09 20.09 32.73
C GLN A 303 -20.37 20.32 34.22
N GLU A 304 -21.17 19.45 34.84
CA GLU A 304 -21.50 19.52 36.27
C GLU A 304 -20.37 18.91 37.11
N VAL A 305 -19.87 17.74 36.68
CA VAL A 305 -18.84 16.99 37.43
C VAL A 305 -17.45 17.60 37.24
N PHE A 306 -17.12 18.06 36.03
CA PHE A 306 -15.81 18.61 35.67
C PHE A 306 -15.94 19.94 34.92
N PRO A 307 -16.39 21.03 35.58
CA PRO A 307 -16.70 22.31 34.91
C PRO A 307 -15.50 22.93 34.19
N THR A 308 -14.28 22.74 34.71
CA THR A 308 -13.05 23.24 34.10
C THR A 308 -12.60 22.45 32.86
N HIS A 309 -13.02 21.19 32.74
CA HIS A 309 -12.59 20.28 31.67
C HIS A 309 -13.75 19.81 30.78
N GLY A 310 -14.97 20.31 30.97
CA GLY A 310 -16.17 19.80 30.29
C GLY A 310 -16.10 19.82 28.77
N HIS A 311 -15.31 20.72 28.18
CA HIS A 311 -15.11 20.81 26.73
C HIS A 311 -13.93 19.99 26.19
N ALA A 312 -13.18 19.32 27.07
CA ALA A 312 -12.08 18.47 26.64
C ALA A 312 -12.59 17.26 25.84
N LYS A 313 -11.71 16.71 24.99
CA LYS A 313 -11.99 15.45 24.29
C LYS A 313 -12.19 14.33 25.30
N ALA A 314 -13.10 13.41 25.00
CA ALA A 314 -13.40 12.27 25.88
C ALA A 314 -12.15 11.40 26.14
N THR A 315 -11.22 11.35 25.17
CA THR A 315 -9.94 10.64 25.27
C THR A 315 -8.94 11.26 26.25
N ALA A 316 -9.21 12.47 26.78
CA ALA A 316 -8.37 13.12 27.78
C ALA A 316 -8.69 12.72 29.23
N PHE A 317 -9.81 12.02 29.44
CA PHE A 317 -10.24 11.56 30.75
C PHE A 317 -9.77 10.13 31.01
N ASN A 318 -9.40 9.83 32.25
CA ASN A 318 -9.13 8.45 32.66
C ASN A 318 -10.44 7.70 32.96
N TRP A 319 -10.38 6.37 33.04
CA TRP A 319 -11.57 5.54 33.24
C TRP A 319 -12.32 5.86 34.54
N THR A 320 -11.58 6.13 35.62
CA THR A 320 -12.18 6.45 36.93
C THR A 320 -12.98 7.76 36.90
N GLN A 321 -12.53 8.74 36.11
CA GLN A 321 -13.27 9.98 35.86
C GLN A 321 -14.50 9.73 34.99
N LEU A 322 -14.35 8.96 33.92
CA LEU A 322 -15.46 8.63 33.01
C LEU A 322 -16.59 7.89 33.74
N GLN A 323 -16.27 6.99 34.68
CA GLN A 323 -17.25 6.27 35.48
C GLN A 323 -18.02 7.14 36.48
N GLN A 324 -17.58 8.36 36.77
CA GLN A 324 -18.33 9.30 37.62
C GLN A 324 -19.47 9.98 36.88
N LEU A 325 -19.50 9.88 35.55
CA LEU A 325 -20.46 10.60 34.73
C LEU A 325 -21.78 9.84 34.62
N ASP A 326 -22.88 10.57 34.73
CA ASP A 326 -24.20 10.13 34.28
C ASP A 326 -24.24 10.19 32.75
N ALA A 327 -24.62 9.08 32.11
CA ALA A 327 -24.72 8.95 30.66
C ALA A 327 -26.16 8.74 30.16
N GLY A 328 -27.17 8.97 31.00
CA GLY A 328 -28.56 8.62 30.68
C GLY A 328 -29.63 9.65 31.04
N SER A 329 -29.40 10.51 32.05
CA SER A 329 -30.34 11.57 32.42
C SER A 329 -30.57 12.58 31.30
N TRP A 330 -29.57 12.83 30.45
CA TRP A 330 -29.70 13.71 29.28
C TRP A 330 -30.83 13.27 28.34
N PHE A 331 -31.08 11.97 28.22
CA PHE A 331 -32.11 11.41 27.35
C PHE A 331 -33.51 11.83 27.80
N LEU A 332 -33.72 11.86 29.13
CA LEU A 332 -34.97 12.29 29.74
C LEU A 332 -35.11 13.81 29.80
N GLN A 333 -34.02 14.57 29.79
CA GLN A 333 -34.05 16.03 29.87
C GLN A 333 -34.18 16.68 28.49
N LYS A 334 -33.44 16.17 27.50
CA LYS A 334 -33.37 16.74 26.16
C LYS A 334 -34.44 16.19 25.21
N HIS A 335 -35.07 15.06 25.58
CA HIS A 335 -36.11 14.39 24.78
C HIS A 335 -35.75 14.27 23.29
N PRO A 336 -34.64 13.59 22.95
CA PRO A 336 -34.16 13.51 21.57
C PRO A 336 -35.14 12.81 20.64
N PHE A 337 -36.03 11.97 21.19
CA PHE A 337 -37.05 11.24 20.44
C PHE A 337 -38.43 11.30 21.15
N PRO A 338 -39.54 11.25 20.41
CA PRO A 338 -40.90 11.24 20.99
C PRO A 338 -41.13 10.09 21.98
N THR A 339 -40.49 8.95 21.76
CA THR A 339 -40.54 7.74 22.59
C THR A 339 -39.86 7.89 23.94
N ALA A 340 -39.06 8.95 24.18
CA ALA A 340 -38.51 9.21 25.51
C ALA A 340 -39.62 9.45 26.56
N TRP A 341 -40.78 9.98 26.13
CA TRP A 341 -41.94 10.22 26.99
C TRP A 341 -42.73 8.96 27.38
N SER A 342 -42.51 7.84 26.68
CA SER A 342 -43.25 6.59 26.93
C SER A 342 -42.52 5.63 27.87
N LEU A 343 -41.41 6.04 28.48
CA LEU A 343 -40.72 5.25 29.50
C LEU A 343 -41.57 5.19 30.78
N SER A 344 -41.73 3.99 31.34
CA SER A 344 -42.29 3.78 32.68
C SER A 344 -41.43 4.48 33.74
N GLU A 345 -41.96 4.68 34.95
CA GLU A 345 -41.19 5.24 36.07
C GLU A 345 -39.91 4.43 36.35
N GLU A 346 -40.01 3.09 36.30
CA GLU A 346 -38.87 2.19 36.41
C GLU A 346 -37.85 2.41 35.28
N GLY A 347 -38.33 2.57 34.04
CA GLY A 347 -37.48 2.85 32.88
C GLY A 347 -36.77 4.20 33.00
N MET A 348 -37.45 5.23 33.51
CA MET A 348 -36.82 6.51 33.81
C MET A 348 -35.78 6.39 34.93
N ALA A 349 -36.07 5.64 35.99
CA ALA A 349 -35.11 5.38 37.07
C ALA A 349 -33.90 4.54 36.60
N GLN A 350 -34.08 3.64 35.63
CA GLN A 350 -32.99 2.91 35.00
C GLN A 350 -32.13 3.82 34.12
N ALA A 351 -32.75 4.70 33.33
CA ALA A 351 -32.04 5.65 32.47
C ALA A 351 -31.15 6.60 33.29
N ARG A 352 -31.64 7.12 34.42
CA ARG A 352 -30.85 7.98 35.34
C ARG A 352 -29.67 7.28 36.02
N ARG A 353 -29.58 5.95 35.96
CA ARG A 353 -28.50 5.15 36.54
C ARG A 353 -27.49 4.66 35.50
N GLN A 354 -27.62 5.09 34.25
CA GLN A 354 -26.68 4.68 33.21
C GLN A 354 -25.37 5.46 33.33
N HIS A 355 -24.27 4.74 33.14
CA HIS A 355 -22.91 5.26 32.99
C HIS A 355 -22.38 4.90 31.60
N LEU A 356 -21.22 5.46 31.23
CA LEU A 356 -20.50 5.06 30.02
C LEU A 356 -20.01 3.61 30.16
N PRO A 357 -20.49 2.65 29.35
CA PRO A 357 -20.00 1.28 29.42
C PRO A 357 -18.60 1.18 28.82
N SER A 358 -17.82 0.23 29.33
CA SER A 358 -16.61 -0.24 28.65
C SER A 358 -16.99 -1.12 27.46
N LEU A 359 -16.11 -1.20 26.46
CA LEU A 359 -16.28 -2.16 25.36
C LEU A 359 -16.36 -3.61 25.89
N LYS A 360 -15.60 -3.90 26.95
CA LYS A 360 -15.61 -5.21 27.61
C LYS A 360 -16.98 -5.59 28.14
N GLU A 361 -17.70 -4.65 28.76
CA GLU A 361 -19.06 -4.90 29.27
C GLU A 361 -20.03 -5.26 28.15
N LEU A 362 -20.01 -4.51 27.04
CA LEU A 362 -20.86 -4.83 25.89
C LEU A 362 -20.49 -6.19 25.27
N LEU A 363 -19.21 -6.52 25.16
CA LEU A 363 -18.77 -7.82 24.64
C LEU A 363 -19.18 -8.98 25.55
N VAL A 364 -19.29 -8.77 26.86
CA VAL A 364 -19.83 -9.77 27.80
C VAL A 364 -21.34 -9.93 27.60
N GLU A 365 -22.07 -8.84 27.40
CA GLU A 365 -23.52 -8.89 27.15
C GLU A 365 -23.85 -9.53 25.80
N ALA A 366 -23.09 -9.21 24.75
CA ALA A 366 -23.28 -9.76 23.40
C ALA A 366 -22.94 -11.26 23.30
N LYS A 367 -22.28 -11.84 24.31
CA LYS A 367 -22.01 -13.29 24.40
C LYS A 367 -23.15 -14.08 25.03
N ARG A 368 -24.07 -13.41 25.74
CA ARG A 368 -25.26 -14.04 26.32
C ARG A 368 -26.29 -14.28 25.24
#